data_AF-A0A7W0TR19-F1
#
_entry.id   AF-A0A7W0TR19-F1
#
_cell.length_a   1.000
_cell.length_b   1.000
_cell.length_c   1.000
_cell.angle_alpha   90.00
_cell.angle_beta   90.00
_cell.angle_gamma   90.00
#
_symmetry.space_group_name_H-M   'P 1'
#
loop_
_entity.id
_entity.type
_entity.pdbx_description
1 polymer ?
#
loop_
_entity_poly.entity_id
_entity_poly.type
_entity_poly.pdbx_seq_one_letter_code
_entity_poly.pdbx_strand_id
1 'polypeptide(L)'
;MRVWQPGGHLTQERGAKVDDWSWRRTARRVSTLARLTAPYKGRTALALGSLLAATLTALAPPYLAKLAIDDGIRQRDLDTLTVVIGLFLAAAAANLLASAAQTYFTGWTGERVLADLRNRLFRHLQRLSLGFYERNRA
;
A
#
# COMPACT_ATOMS: atom_id res chain seq x y z
N MET A 1 -0.93 -27.24 44.93
CA MET A 1 0.18 -26.31 45.26
C MET A 1 0.38 -25.36 44.09
N ARG A 2 0.04 -24.06 44.25
CA ARG A 2 0.20 -23.02 43.21
C ARG A 2 1.61 -22.45 43.33
N VAL A 3 2.46 -22.75 42.35
CA VAL A 3 3.82 -22.22 42.27
C VAL A 3 3.74 -20.75 41.86
N TRP A 4 4.24 -19.86 42.71
CA TRP A 4 4.33 -18.43 42.44
C TRP A 4 5.56 -18.18 41.56
N GLN A 5 5.36 -17.74 40.32
CA GLN A 5 6.44 -17.31 39.43
C GLN A 5 6.58 -15.77 39.49
N PRO A 6 7.69 -15.23 40.03
CA PRO A 6 7.97 -13.80 39.97
C PRO A 6 8.36 -13.43 38.54
N GLY A 7 7.48 -12.68 37.85
CA GLY A 7 7.74 -12.18 36.49
C GLY A 7 6.50 -12.03 35.61
N GLY A 8 5.38 -12.67 35.96
CA GLY A 8 4.14 -12.63 35.16
C GLY A 8 3.40 -11.29 35.11
N HIS A 9 3.78 -10.33 35.96
CA HIS A 9 3.16 -9.00 36.03
C HIS A 9 3.84 -7.96 35.11
N LEU A 10 5.06 -8.22 34.62
CA LEU A 10 5.78 -7.28 33.73
C LEU A 10 5.32 -7.37 32.26
N THR A 11 4.49 -8.35 31.93
CA THR A 11 3.93 -8.56 30.58
C THR A 11 2.54 -7.96 30.41
N GLN A 12 1.88 -7.53 31.49
CA GLN A 12 0.46 -7.16 31.45
C GLN A 12 0.19 -5.69 31.07
N GLU A 13 1.20 -4.81 31.10
CA GLU A 13 1.03 -3.35 30.91
C GLU A 13 1.65 -2.78 29.62
N ARG A 14 2.08 -3.61 28.66
CA ARG A 14 2.62 -3.13 27.37
C ARG A 14 1.65 -3.23 26.19
N GLY A 15 0.35 -3.35 26.46
CA GLY A 15 -0.67 -3.06 25.47
C GLY A 15 -0.90 -1.55 25.44
N ALA A 16 -0.30 -0.84 24.49
CA ALA A 16 -0.67 0.55 24.25
C ALA A 16 -2.18 0.59 23.92
N LYS A 17 -3.03 0.93 24.90
CA LYS A 17 -4.44 1.21 24.68
C LYS A 17 -4.51 2.47 23.82
N VAL A 18 -4.64 2.28 22.51
CA VAL A 18 -4.87 3.37 21.56
C VAL A 18 -6.34 3.75 21.64
N ASP A 19 -6.72 4.44 22.71
CA ASP A 19 -8.10 4.89 22.98
C ASP A 19 -8.42 6.25 22.31
N ASP A 20 -7.58 6.73 21.39
CA ASP A 20 -7.71 8.05 20.78
C ASP A 20 -7.78 8.03 19.24
N TRP A 21 -8.93 7.61 18.70
CA TRP A 21 -9.28 7.85 17.29
C TRP A 21 -9.60 9.34 17.04
N SER A 22 -8.61 10.21 17.20
CA SER A 22 -8.77 11.63 16.84
C SER A 22 -8.27 11.86 15.42
N TRP A 23 -9.18 12.20 14.51
CA TRP A 23 -8.86 12.54 13.12
C TRP A 23 -7.73 13.56 12.96
N ARG A 24 -7.63 14.51 13.90
CA ARG A 24 -6.57 15.54 13.90
C ARG A 24 -5.17 14.95 14.12
N ARG A 25 -5.01 13.92 14.97
CA ARG A 25 -3.72 13.24 15.18
C ARG A 25 -3.35 12.37 13.98
N THR A 26 -4.31 11.65 13.41
CA THR A 26 -4.12 10.85 12.19
C THR A 26 -3.68 11.73 11.02
N ALA A 27 -4.35 12.87 10.81
CA ALA A 27 -3.99 13.83 9.77
C ALA A 27 -2.56 14.40 9.94
N ARG A 28 -2.13 14.71 11.17
CA ARG A 28 -0.75 15.16 11.44
C ARG A 28 0.30 14.07 11.18
N ARG A 29 -0.01 12.81 11.52
CA ARG A 29 0.88 11.67 11.23
C ARG A 29 1.00 11.45 9.72
N VAL A 30 -0.13 11.46 9.00
CA VAL A 30 -0.16 11.36 7.53
C VAL A 30 0.59 12.52 6.87
N SER A 31 0.45 13.76 7.36
CA SER A 31 1.18 14.90 6.79
C SER A 31 2.70 14.83 7.04
N THR A 32 3.10 14.25 8.17
CA THR A 32 4.52 14.00 8.48
C THR A 32 5.10 12.93 7.55
N LEU A 33 4.36 11.84 7.33
CA LEU A 33 4.72 10.80 6.36
C LEU A 33 4.75 11.35 4.92
N ALA A 34 3.79 12.21 4.55
CA ALA A 34 3.74 12.87 3.25
C ALA A 34 4.92 13.83 3.03
N ARG A 35 5.40 14.50 4.09
CA ARG A 35 6.64 15.31 4.02
C ARG A 35 7.89 14.45 3.88
N LEU A 36 7.92 13.26 4.46
CA LEU A 36 9.02 12.29 4.28
C LEU A 36 9.08 11.74 2.85
N THR A 37 7.94 11.55 2.19
CA THR A 37 7.86 11.16 0.77
C THR A 37 7.95 12.33 -0.21
N ALA A 38 7.94 13.58 0.27
CA ALA A 38 8.05 14.79 -0.56
C ALA A 38 9.31 14.91 -1.46
N PRO A 39 10.47 14.30 -1.17
CA PRO A 39 11.59 14.27 -2.12
C PRO A 39 11.34 13.38 -3.34
N TYR A 40 10.33 12.50 -3.29
CA TYR A 40 10.03 11.49 -4.31
C TYR A 40 8.76 11.79 -5.13
N LYS A 41 8.24 13.02 -5.07
CA LYS A 41 6.95 13.47 -5.66
C LYS A 41 6.64 12.95 -7.06
N GLY A 42 7.62 12.96 -7.97
CA GLY A 42 7.41 12.47 -9.35
C GLY A 42 7.14 10.96 -9.41
N ARG A 43 7.78 10.18 -8.54
CA ARG A 43 7.63 8.72 -8.50
C ARG A 43 6.42 8.28 -7.70
N THR A 44 6.07 9.01 -6.63
CA THR A 44 4.78 8.81 -5.95
C THR A 44 3.62 9.19 -6.85
N ALA A 45 3.74 10.25 -7.66
CA ALA A 45 2.73 10.59 -8.68
C ALA A 45 2.60 9.50 -9.74
N LEU A 46 3.72 8.92 -10.20
CA LEU A 46 3.68 7.75 -11.09
C LEU A 46 3.01 6.55 -10.43
N ALA A 47 3.36 6.19 -9.19
CA ALA A 47 2.71 5.08 -8.48
C ALA A 47 1.21 5.30 -8.28
N LEU A 48 0.79 6.53 -7.94
CA LEU A 48 -0.62 6.92 -7.86
C LEU A 48 -1.31 6.85 -9.23
N GLY A 49 -0.65 7.31 -10.29
CA GLY A 49 -1.15 7.19 -11.65
C GLY A 49 -1.34 5.74 -12.07
N SER A 50 -0.36 4.87 -11.79
CA SER A 50 -0.43 3.43 -12.03
C SER A 50 -1.55 2.77 -11.22
N LEU A 51 -1.77 3.20 -9.97
CA LEU A 51 -2.88 2.74 -9.13
C LEU A 51 -4.24 3.12 -9.71
N LEU A 52 -4.39 4.37 -10.14
CA LEU A 52 -5.64 4.82 -10.77
C LEU A 52 -5.87 4.08 -12.09
N ALA A 53 -4.84 3.92 -12.91
CA ALA A 53 -4.89 3.15 -14.13
C ALA A 53 -5.30 1.70 -13.85
N ALA A 54 -4.59 0.98 -12.97
CA ALA A 54 -4.92 -0.39 -12.60
C ALA A 54 -6.34 -0.53 -12.05
N THR A 55 -6.80 0.44 -11.27
CA THR A 55 -8.18 0.45 -10.76
C THR A 55 -9.19 0.58 -11.90
N LEU A 56 -8.97 1.51 -12.84
CA LEU A 56 -9.81 1.69 -14.02
C LEU A 56 -9.84 0.42 -14.89
N THR A 57 -8.68 -0.20 -15.13
CA THR A 57 -8.62 -1.45 -15.91
C THR A 57 -9.22 -2.63 -15.17
N ALA A 58 -9.18 -2.66 -13.83
CA ALA A 58 -9.85 -3.68 -13.04
C ALA A 58 -11.39 -3.58 -13.07
N LEU A 59 -11.94 -2.43 -13.44
CA LEU A 59 -13.38 -2.25 -13.72
C LEU A 59 -13.77 -2.64 -15.16
N ALA A 60 -12.80 -2.87 -16.05
CA ALA A 60 -13.09 -3.26 -17.44
C ALA A 60 -13.76 -4.65 -17.57
N PRO A 61 -13.36 -5.71 -16.82
CA PRO A 61 -13.99 -7.02 -16.92
C PRO A 61 -15.50 -7.04 -16.67
N PRO A 62 -16.07 -6.45 -15.60
CA PRO A 62 -17.52 -6.44 -15.39
C PRO A 62 -18.27 -5.62 -16.46
N TYR A 63 -17.66 -4.55 -16.99
CA TYR A 63 -18.25 -3.76 -18.08
C TYR A 63 -18.28 -4.53 -19.41
N LEU A 64 -17.18 -5.20 -19.75
CA LEU A 64 -17.09 -6.00 -20.98
C LEU A 64 -17.94 -7.28 -20.90
N ALA A 65 -18.06 -7.88 -19.72
CA ALA A 65 -18.97 -9.00 -19.50
C ALA A 65 -20.43 -8.60 -19.75
N LYS A 66 -20.83 -7.39 -19.33
CA LYS A 66 -22.16 -6.84 -19.66
C LYS A 66 -22.36 -6.72 -21.17
N LEU A 67 -21.40 -6.13 -21.88
CA LEU A 67 -21.48 -5.94 -23.33
C LEU A 67 -21.54 -7.28 -24.10
N ALA A 68 -20.77 -8.28 -23.66
CA ALA A 68 -20.79 -9.62 -24.24
C ALA A 68 -22.15 -10.33 -24.08
N ILE A 69 -22.80 -10.16 -22.93
CA ILE A 69 -24.11 -10.75 -22.65
C ILE A 69 -25.21 -10.02 -23.42
N ASP A 70 -25.22 -8.69 -23.37
CA ASP A 70 -26.30 -7.87 -23.93
C ASP A 70 -26.27 -7.82 -25.48
N ASP A 71 -25.08 -7.68 -26.08
CA ASP A 71 -24.96 -7.51 -27.54
C ASP A 71 -24.52 -8.79 -28.26
N GLY A 72 -23.67 -9.62 -27.66
CA GLY A 72 -23.16 -10.84 -28.29
C GLY A 72 -24.14 -12.02 -28.20
N ILE A 73 -24.51 -12.42 -26.98
CA ILE A 73 -25.34 -13.62 -26.77
C ILE A 73 -26.79 -13.38 -27.20
N ARG A 74 -27.31 -12.15 -27.06
CA ARG A 74 -28.72 -11.85 -27.35
C ARG A 74 -29.03 -11.68 -28.84
N GLN A 75 -28.08 -11.20 -29.65
CA GLN A 75 -28.29 -10.96 -31.09
C GLN A 75 -27.88 -12.15 -31.98
N ARG A 76 -27.26 -13.21 -31.41
CA ARG A 76 -26.79 -14.43 -32.13
C ARG A 76 -25.85 -14.16 -33.31
N ASP A 77 -25.14 -13.04 -33.28
CA ASP A 77 -24.19 -12.66 -34.31
C ASP A 77 -22.76 -13.06 -33.91
N LEU A 78 -22.20 -14.03 -34.63
CA LEU A 78 -20.90 -14.65 -34.33
C LEU A 78 -19.72 -13.71 -34.63
N ASP A 79 -19.88 -12.78 -35.56
CA ASP A 79 -18.84 -11.79 -35.88
C ASP A 79 -18.71 -10.78 -34.73
N THR A 80 -19.84 -10.26 -34.24
CA THR A 80 -19.91 -9.38 -33.08
C THR A 80 -19.32 -10.05 -31.83
N LEU A 81 -19.62 -11.35 -31.62
CA LEU A 81 -19.07 -12.11 -30.50
C LEU A 81 -17.53 -12.23 -30.57
N THR A 82 -16.97 -12.47 -31.76
CA THR A 82 -15.52 -12.61 -31.96
C THR A 82 -14.78 -11.29 -31.67
N VAL A 83 -15.34 -10.15 -32.11
CA VAL A 83 -14.78 -8.82 -31.82
C VAL A 83 -14.81 -8.52 -30.32
N VAL A 84 -15.91 -8.84 -29.63
CA VAL A 84 -16.05 -8.62 -28.19
C VAL A 84 -15.05 -9.46 -27.39
N ILE A 85 -14.83 -10.71 -27.77
CA ILE A 85 -13.81 -11.57 -27.14
C ILE A 85 -12.40 -11.00 -27.37
N GLY A 86 -12.09 -10.53 -28.58
CA GLY A 86 -10.82 -9.88 -28.88
C GLY A 86 -10.58 -8.64 -28.01
N LEU A 87 -11.61 -7.79 -27.86
CA LEU A 87 -11.56 -6.60 -26.99
C LEU A 87 -11.39 -6.98 -25.52
N PHE A 88 -12.04 -8.06 -25.08
CA PHE A 88 -11.90 -8.60 -23.72
C PHE A 88 -10.47 -9.06 -23.42
N LEU A 89 -9.86 -9.83 -24.33
CA LEU A 89 -8.48 -10.27 -24.19
C LEU A 89 -7.50 -9.09 -24.18
N ALA A 90 -7.70 -8.10 -25.05
CA ALA A 90 -6.89 -6.88 -25.07
C ALA A 90 -6.99 -6.10 -23.74
N ALA A 91 -8.20 -5.94 -23.20
CA ALA A 91 -8.41 -5.29 -21.91
C ALA A 91 -7.79 -6.07 -20.74
N ALA A 92 -7.90 -7.40 -20.76
CA ALA A 92 -7.28 -8.26 -19.75
C ALA A 92 -5.74 -8.15 -19.77
N ALA A 93 -5.14 -8.16 -20.97
CA ALA A 93 -3.70 -7.95 -21.14
C ALA A 93 -3.26 -6.56 -20.65
N ALA A 94 -4.00 -5.51 -20.99
CA ALA A 94 -3.74 -4.15 -20.50
C ALA A 94 -3.84 -4.06 -18.97
N ASN A 95 -4.80 -4.75 -18.36
CA ASN A 95 -4.95 -4.79 -16.90
C ASN A 95 -3.77 -5.49 -16.22
N LEU A 96 -3.32 -6.62 -16.75
CA LEU A 96 -2.14 -7.33 -16.25
C LEU A 96 -0.90 -6.41 -16.26
N LEU A 97 -0.66 -5.71 -17.36
CA LEU A 97 0.46 -4.77 -17.48
C LEU A 97 0.35 -3.60 -16.49
N ALA A 98 -0.83 -2.99 -16.37
CA ALA A 98 -1.07 -1.90 -15.43
C ALA A 98 -0.87 -2.33 -13.97
N SER A 99 -1.39 -3.51 -13.61
CA SER A 99 -1.27 -4.09 -12.27
C SER A 99 0.18 -4.44 -11.93
N ALA A 100 0.92 -5.03 -12.88
CA ALA A 100 2.34 -5.33 -12.70
C ALA A 100 3.17 -4.04 -12.51
N ALA A 101 2.93 -3.03 -13.34
CA ALA A 101 3.58 -1.73 -13.22
C ALA A 101 3.29 -1.08 -11.86
N GLN A 102 2.03 -1.08 -11.43
CA GLN A 102 1.61 -0.54 -10.13
C GLN A 102 2.31 -1.24 -8.97
N THR A 103 2.36 -2.57 -8.99
CA THR A 103 3.05 -3.38 -7.97
C THR A 103 4.53 -3.03 -7.93
N TYR A 104 5.19 -2.96 -9.08
CA TYR A 104 6.61 -2.64 -9.19
C TYR A 104 6.93 -1.24 -8.65
N PHE A 105 6.22 -0.21 -9.12
CA PHE A 105 6.47 1.17 -8.69
C PHE A 105 6.15 1.39 -7.20
N THR A 106 5.13 0.73 -6.68
CA THR A 106 4.77 0.77 -5.26
C THR A 106 5.85 0.12 -4.40
N GLY A 107 6.27 -1.09 -4.74
CA GLY A 107 7.31 -1.82 -4.01
C GLY A 107 8.63 -1.05 -3.98
N TRP A 108 9.08 -0.61 -5.16
CA TRP A 108 10.32 0.16 -5.29
C TRP A 108 10.30 1.47 -4.50
N THR A 109 9.16 2.19 -4.51
CA THR A 109 9.00 3.43 -3.72
C THR A 109 9.03 3.12 -2.22
N GLY A 110 8.35 2.06 -1.78
CA GLY A 110 8.34 1.62 -0.39
C GLY A 110 9.73 1.28 0.14
N GLU A 111 10.48 0.47 -0.60
CA GLU A 111 11.85 0.09 -0.24
C GLU A 111 12.78 1.30 -0.11
N ARG A 112 12.68 2.25 -1.06
CA ARG A 112 13.55 3.43 -1.07
C ARG A 112 13.24 4.41 0.07
N VAL A 113 11.96 4.56 0.41
CA VAL A 113 11.53 5.34 1.60
C VAL A 113 12.06 4.68 2.87
N LEU A 114 11.94 3.35 2.98
CA LEU A 114 12.41 2.61 4.15
C LEU A 114 13.94 2.71 4.30
N ALA A 115 14.68 2.63 3.19
CA ALA A 115 16.13 2.79 3.18
C ALA A 115 16.56 4.19 3.67
N ASP A 116 15.90 5.26 3.22
CA ASP A 116 16.20 6.62 3.69
C ASP A 116 15.88 6.79 5.18
N LEU A 117 14.74 6.24 5.63
CA LEU A 117 14.37 6.26 7.04
C LEU A 117 15.42 5.54 7.90
N ARG A 118 15.88 4.35 7.47
CA ARG A 118 16.93 3.60 8.16
C ARG A 118 18.22 4.42 8.29
N ASN A 119 18.63 5.09 7.21
CA ASN A 119 19.83 5.93 7.21
C ASN A 119 19.68 7.18 8.11
N ARG A 120 18.48 7.78 8.19
CA ARG A 120 18.22 8.90 9.10
C ARG A 120 18.22 8.46 10.56
N LEU A 121 17.55 7.35 10.87
CA LEU A 121 17.53 6.79 12.22
C LEU A 121 18.94 6.42 12.68
N PHE A 122 19.73 5.77 11.83
CA PHE A 122 21.10 5.39 12.17
C PHE A 122 21.98 6.61 12.46
N ARG A 123 21.92 7.65 11.61
CA ARG A 123 22.63 8.93 11.86
C ARG A 123 22.17 9.63 13.13
N HIS A 124 20.88 9.55 13.46
CA HIS A 124 20.35 10.14 14.68
C HIS A 124 20.84 9.40 15.92
N LEU A 125 20.82 8.07 15.90
CA LEU A 125 21.35 7.24 16.98
C LEU A 125 22.84 7.48 17.21
N GLN A 126 23.63 7.60 16.14
CA GLN A 126 25.07 7.90 16.26
C GLN A 126 25.38 9.27 16.90
N ARG A 127 24.45 10.23 16.80
CA ARG A 127 24.59 11.58 17.38
C ARG A 127 24.03 11.70 18.80
N LEU A 128 23.44 10.63 19.31
CA LEU A 128 22.82 10.61 20.62
C LEU A 128 23.92 10.49 21.70
N SER A 129 23.80 11.28 22.76
CA SER A 129 24.78 11.31 23.84
C SER A 129 24.76 10.02 24.67
N LEU A 130 25.90 9.67 25.28
CA LEU A 130 26.03 8.50 26.16
C LEU A 130 24.95 8.46 27.26
N GLY A 131 24.52 9.61 27.79
CA GLY A 131 23.47 9.69 28.80
C GLY A 131 22.08 9.25 28.33
N PHE A 132 21.78 9.21 27.03
CA PHE A 132 20.58 8.55 26.53
C PHE A 132 20.71 7.02 26.62
N TYR A 133 21.88 6.48 26.28
CA TYR A 133 22.15 5.05 26.34
C TYR A 133 22.18 4.51 27.78
N GLU A 134 22.61 5.31 28.74
CA GLU A 134 22.55 4.97 30.17
C GLU A 134 21.10 4.92 30.69
N ARG A 135 20.24 5.88 30.29
CA ARG A 135 18.82 5.91 30.68
C ARG A 135 17.97 4.80 30.05
N ASN A 136 18.35 4.29 28.88
CA ASN A 136 17.56 3.31 28.11
C ASN A 136 18.14 1.88 28.20
N ARG A 137 19.10 1.62 29.09
CA ARG A 137 19.67 0.29 29.39
C ARG A 137 19.11 -0.38 30.65
N ALA A 138 18.08 0.18 31.28
CA ALA A 138 17.37 -0.43 32.42
C ALA A 138 16.11 -1.19 31.97
#